data_AF-A0A5E6N5T0-F1
#
_entry.id   AF-A0A5E6N5T0-F1
#
_cell.length_a   1.000
_cell.length_b   1.000
_cell.length_c   1.000
_cell.angle_alpha   90.00
_cell.angle_beta   90.00
_cell.angle_gamma   90.00
#
_symmetry.space_group_name_H-M   'P 1'
#
loop_
_entity.id
_entity.type
_entity.pdbx_description
1 polymer ?
#
loop_
_entity_poly.entity_id
_entity_poly.type
_entity_poly.pdbx_seq_one_letter_code
_entity_poly.pdbx_strand_id
1 'polypeptide(L)' 'MCSDIFESNAIGFEGADFYNMGVNATTDLSVVDVLSVLHTIENNQGRDRSQPKFSSREIDLDLVLYDE' A
#
# COMPACT_ATOMS: atom_id res chain seq x y z
N MET A 1 -1.44 -0.07 -15.73
CA MET A 1 -0.17 0.63 -16.06
C MET A 1 0.57 0.86 -14.76
N CYS A 2 1.88 0.65 -14.71
CA CYS A 2 2.69 0.89 -13.51
C CYS A 2 3.66 2.04 -13.78
N SER A 3 3.92 2.88 -12.78
CA SER A 3 5.03 3.84 -12.83
C SER A 3 6.38 3.13 -12.66
N ASP A 4 7.46 3.90 -12.81
CA ASP A 4 8.77 3.51 -12.29
C ASP A 4 8.74 3.36 -10.76
N ILE A 5 9.78 2.74 -10.22
CA ILE A 5 10.00 2.61 -8.77
C ILE A 5 10.80 3.83 -8.29
N PHE A 6 10.34 4.44 -7.21
CA PHE A 6 11.00 5.58 -6.57
C PHE A 6 11.41 5.24 -5.14
N GLU A 7 12.67 5.53 -4.80
CA GLU A 7 13.19 5.37 -3.44
C GLU A 7 13.02 6.68 -2.65
N SER A 8 12.56 6.57 -1.41
CA SER A 8 12.40 7.71 -0.50
C SER A 8 12.74 7.34 0.92
N ASN A 9 13.42 8.23 1.64
CA ASN A 9 13.70 8.05 3.06
C ASN A 9 12.42 7.82 3.88
N ALA A 10 12.51 6.97 4.92
CA ALA A 10 11.44 6.85 5.89
C ALA A 10 11.19 8.19 6.61
N ILE A 11 9.98 8.75 6.48
CA ILE A 11 9.57 9.99 7.16
C ILE A 11 8.69 9.61 8.35
N GLY A 12 9.12 10.00 9.56
CA GLY A 12 8.35 9.85 10.80
C GLY A 12 8.77 8.70 11.72
N PHE A 13 9.75 7.88 11.32
CA PHE A 13 10.40 6.86 12.17
C PHE A 13 11.80 6.49 11.62
N GLU A 14 12.66 5.87 12.43
CA GLU A 14 13.93 5.29 11.95
C GLU A 14 13.68 3.94 11.28
N GLY A 15 14.03 3.82 10.00
CA GLY A 15 13.84 2.61 9.20
C GLY A 15 14.59 2.66 7.87
N ALA A 16 14.54 1.56 7.12
CA ALA A 16 15.06 1.52 5.75
C ALA A 16 14.26 2.44 4.81
N ASP A 17 14.87 2.84 3.72
CA ASP A 17 14.20 3.61 2.67
C ASP A 17 13.03 2.81 2.08
N PHE A 18 11.98 3.53 1.71
CA PHE A 18 10.79 2.98 1.10
C PHE A 18 10.92 3.00 -0.42
N TYR A 19 10.49 1.90 -1.04
CA TYR A 19 10.27 1.83 -2.48
C TYR A 19 8.79 2.07 -2.76
N ASN A 20 8.49 3.11 -3.52
CA ASN A 20 7.13 3.52 -3.88
C ASN A 20 6.91 3.33 -5.38
N MET A 21 5.71 2.89 -5.76
CA MET A 21 5.25 2.86 -7.14
C MET A 21 3.75 3.11 -7.24
N GLY A 22 3.32 3.75 -8.32
CA GLY A 22 1.90 3.91 -8.66
C GLY A 22 1.43 2.83 -9.63
N VAL A 23 0.20 2.35 -9.43
CA VAL A 23 -0.43 1.35 -10.30
C VAL A 23 -1.84 1.79 -10.67
N ASN A 24 -2.12 1.84 -11.97
CA ASN A 24 -3.47 1.97 -12.51
C ASN A 24 -4.03 0.58 -12.83
N ALA A 25 -5.18 0.26 -12.26
CA ALA A 25 -5.93 -0.97 -12.48
C ALA A 25 -7.39 -0.66 -12.84
N THR A 26 -7.98 -1.51 -13.68
CA THR A 26 -9.41 -1.47 -14.02
C THR A 26 -10.14 -2.55 -13.23
N THR A 27 -11.31 -2.24 -12.71
CA THR A 27 -12.09 -3.18 -11.90
C THR A 27 -13.58 -2.86 -12.00
N ASP A 28 -14.41 -3.90 -11.93
CA ASP A 28 -15.86 -3.78 -11.79
C ASP A 28 -16.30 -3.83 -10.31
N LEU A 29 -15.35 -3.97 -9.39
CA LEU A 29 -15.59 -4.00 -7.95
C LEU A 29 -15.96 -2.62 -7.43
N SER A 30 -16.84 -2.55 -6.43
CA SER A 30 -17.08 -1.29 -5.73
C SER A 30 -15.83 -0.80 -5.00
N VAL A 31 -15.76 0.51 -4.69
CA VAL A 31 -14.66 1.09 -3.91
C VAL A 31 -14.42 0.37 -2.58
N VAL A 32 -15.48 -0.11 -1.93
CA VAL A 32 -15.40 -0.85 -0.66
C VAL A 32 -14.76 -2.23 -0.87
N ASP A 33 -15.12 -2.91 -1.96
CA ASP A 33 -14.55 -4.21 -2.30
C ASP A 33 -13.09 -4.09 -2.71
N VAL A 34 -12.71 -3.01 -3.40
CA VAL A 34 -11.31 -2.70 -3.70
C VAL A 34 -10.50 -2.56 -2.42
N LEU A 35 -10.97 -1.74 -1.47
CA LEU A 35 -10.30 -1.60 -0.17
C LEU A 35 -10.17 -2.93 0.58
N SER A 36 -11.19 -3.78 0.50
CA SER A 36 -11.14 -5.14 1.07
C SER A 36 -10.03 -5.97 0.43
N VAL A 37 -9.93 -5.95 -0.90
CA VAL A 37 -8.86 -6.65 -1.65
C VAL A 37 -7.48 -6.13 -1.27
N LEU A 38 -7.27 -4.81 -1.21
CA LEU A 38 -5.99 -4.22 -0.80
C LEU A 38 -5.58 -4.69 0.60
N HIS A 39 -6.49 -4.61 1.57
CA HIS A 39 -6.23 -5.12 2.92
C HIS A 39 -5.95 -6.63 2.95
N THR A 40 -6.62 -7.43 2.11
CA THR A 40 -6.34 -8.86 2.00
C THR A 40 -4.92 -9.10 1.48
N ILE A 41 -4.48 -8.35 0.47
CA ILE A 41 -3.11 -8.46 -0.05
C ILE A 41 -2.10 -8.12 1.05
N GLU A 42 -2.30 -7.02 1.77
CA GLU A 42 -1.43 -6.64 2.88
C GLU A 42 -1.38 -7.71 3.99
N ASN A 43 -2.54 -8.26 4.37
CA ASN A 43 -2.59 -9.33 5.38
C ASN A 43 -1.85 -10.59 4.91
N ASN A 44 -1.92 -10.92 3.61
CA ASN A 44 -1.20 -12.06 3.03
C ASN A 44 0.32 -11.84 2.98
N GLN A 45 0.77 -10.59 2.93
CA GLN A 45 2.18 -10.19 3.06
C GLN A 45 2.59 -9.98 4.54
N GLY A 46 1.94 -10.69 5.47
CA GLY A 46 2.40 -10.75 6.85
C GLY A 46 2.11 -9.51 7.69
N ARG A 47 1.15 -8.64 7.30
CA ARG A 47 0.79 -7.45 8.10
C ARG A 47 0.39 -7.82 9.53
N ASP A 48 1.30 -7.58 10.47
CA ASP A 48 1.07 -7.73 11.90
C ASP A 48 0.36 -6.50 12.46
N ARG A 49 -0.94 -6.65 12.76
CA ARG A 49 -1.80 -5.57 13.29
C ARG A 49 -1.54 -5.27 14.77
N SER A 50 -0.68 -6.04 15.45
CA SER A 50 -0.27 -5.76 16.82
C SER A 50 0.85 -4.71 16.91
N GLN A 51 1.51 -4.41 15.79
CA GLN A 51 2.56 -3.41 15.74
C GLN A 51 2.03 -1.97 15.84
N PRO A 52 2.83 -1.02 16.34
CA PRO A 52 2.48 0.40 16.39
C PRO A 52 2.05 0.93 15.02
N LYS A 53 1.17 1.95 15.01
CA LYS A 53 0.64 2.55 13.77
C LYS A 53 1.76 3.02 12.81
N PHE A 54 2.90 3.47 13.37
CA PHE A 54 4.13 3.88 12.68
C PHE A 54 5.25 2.84 12.83
N SER A 55 5.02 1.64 12.30
CA SER A 55 6.02 0.58 12.24
C SER A 55 6.37 0.29 10.78
N SER A 56 7.57 -0.26 10.56
CA SER A 56 7.95 -0.79 9.25
C SER A 56 6.93 -1.86 8.83
N ARG A 57 6.43 -1.75 7.59
CA ARG A 57 5.51 -2.70 6.98
C ARG A 57 6.19 -3.28 5.75
N GLU A 58 5.99 -4.56 5.47
CA GLU A 58 6.52 -5.19 4.25
C GLU A 58 5.88 -4.60 2.99
N ILE A 59 4.60 -4.24 3.06
CA ILE A 59 3.87 -3.54 2.01
C ILE A 59 2.77 -2.66 2.61
N ASP A 60 2.51 -1.52 1.96
CA ASP A 60 1.38 -0.63 2.24
C ASP A 60 0.71 -0.31 0.90
N LEU A 61 -0.60 -0.52 0.81
CA LEU A 61 -1.37 -0.34 -0.42
C LEU A 61 -2.46 0.70 -0.23
N ASP A 62 -2.21 1.92 -0.71
CA ASP A 62 -3.16 3.02 -0.65
C ASP A 62 -3.98 3.13 -1.93
N LEU A 63 -5.31 3.24 -1.77
CA LEU A 63 -6.20 3.64 -2.86
C LEU A 63 -6.18 5.17 -3.00
N VAL A 64 -5.41 5.67 -3.97
CA VAL A 64 -5.20 7.11 -4.18
C VAL A 64 -6.40 7.76 -4.89
N LEU A 65 -6.90 7.12 -5.95
CA LEU A 65 -8.03 7.56 -6.76
C LEU A 65 -8.89 6.35 -7.15
N TYR A 66 -10.18 6.57 -7.36
CA TYR A 66 -11.12 5.57 -7.85
C TYR A 66 -12.12 6.25 -8.78
N ASP A 67 -12.31 5.67 -9.98
CA ASP A 67 -13.12 6.25 -11.07
C ASP A 67 -12.54 7.57 -11.63
N GLU A 68 -13.39 8.44 -12.20
CA GLU A 68 -13.04 9.75 -12.76
C GLU A 68 -12.80 10.86 -11.72
#